data_AF-A0A3D1XXC4-F1
#
_entry.id   AF-A0A3D1XXC4-F1
#
_cell.length_a   1.000
_cell.length_b   1.000
_cell.length_c   1.000
_cell.angle_alpha   90.00
_cell.angle_beta   90.00
_cell.angle_gamma   90.00
#
_symmetry.space_group_name_H-M   'P 1'
#
loop_
_entity.id
_entity.type
_entity.pdbx_description
1 polymer ?
#
loop_
_entity_poly.entity_id
_entity_poly.type
_entity_poly.pdbx_seq_one_letter_code
_entity_poly.pdbx_strand_id
1 'polypeptide(L)'
;MDAAEYHLDGPDAIKHLEAICQIEEIDIIQWVPGAGEAQKKDWSTLYKKIDELGKGQIRGESSEKIKQLWQEYNSRKLFFGNTTITSRKEAEDFLEELEKHLNS
;
A
#
# COMPACT_ATOMS: atom_id res chain seq x y z
N MET A 1 13.33 12.70 -6.86
CA MET A 1 12.13 12.98 -6.05
C MET A 1 12.29 12.10 -4.83
N ASP A 2 12.65 12.69 -3.69
CA ASP A 2 12.85 11.96 -2.44
C ASP A 2 11.47 11.67 -1.86
N ALA A 3 10.87 10.53 -2.21
CA ALA A 3 9.66 10.07 -1.54
C ALA A 3 10.06 9.52 -0.18
N ALA A 4 9.60 10.13 0.92
CA ALA A 4 9.91 9.62 2.25
C ALA A 4 8.87 8.56 2.67
N GLU A 5 9.38 7.42 3.12
CA GLU A 5 8.58 6.35 3.72
C GLU A 5 8.67 6.41 5.25
N TYR A 6 7.56 6.10 5.91
CA TYR A 6 7.51 5.93 7.35
C TYR A 6 7.04 4.52 7.72
N HIS A 7 7.87 3.83 8.50
CA HIS A 7 7.54 2.52 9.05
C HIS A 7 6.64 2.66 10.28
N LEU A 8 5.43 2.11 10.18
CA LEU A 8 4.46 2.08 11.27
C LEU A 8 4.41 0.67 11.86
N ASP A 9 5.12 0.48 12.97
CA ASP A 9 5.34 -0.84 13.57
C ASP A 9 4.37 -1.12 14.72
N GLY A 10 3.46 -2.06 14.49
CA GLY A 10 2.63 -2.70 15.50
C GLY A 10 1.37 -1.91 15.92
N PRO A 11 0.38 -2.60 16.52
CA PRO A 11 -0.94 -2.00 16.82
C PRO A 11 -0.89 -0.74 17.69
N ASP A 12 0.07 -0.67 18.61
CA ASP A 12 0.20 0.46 19.53
C ASP A 12 0.63 1.76 18.82
N ALA A 13 1.25 1.66 17.65
CA ALA A 13 1.68 2.81 16.86
C ALA A 13 0.54 3.45 16.05
N ILE A 14 -0.57 2.72 15.82
CA ILE A 14 -1.71 3.20 15.02
C ILE A 14 -2.29 4.52 15.55
N LYS A 15 -2.23 4.75 16.87
CA LYS A 15 -2.69 6.00 17.51
C LYS A 15 -1.95 7.25 17.00
N HIS A 16 -0.77 7.09 16.41
CA HIS A 16 0.03 8.17 15.84
C HIS A 16 -0.20 8.37 14.34
N LEU A 17 -0.96 7.49 13.69
CA LEU A 17 -1.13 7.48 12.23
C LEU A 17 -1.57 8.85 11.69
N GLU A 18 -2.61 9.45 12.27
CA GLU A 18 -3.13 10.73 11.76
C GLU A 18 -2.12 11.86 11.87
N ALA A 19 -1.37 11.93 12.97
CA ALA A 19 -0.34 12.93 13.16
C ALA A 19 0.82 12.74 12.16
N ILE A 20 1.24 11.50 11.91
CA ILE A 20 2.27 11.18 10.92
C ILE A 20 1.79 11.53 9.51
N CYS A 21 0.53 11.23 9.18
CA CYS A 21 -0.04 11.55 7.87
C CYS A 21 -0.20 13.07 7.63
N GLN A 22 -0.14 13.92 8.66
CA GLN A 22 -0.14 15.37 8.47
C GLN A 22 1.23 15.93 8.05
N ILE A 23 2.30 15.14 8.18
CA ILE A 23 3.64 15.55 7.74
C ILE A 23 3.67 15.50 6.21
N GLU A 24 3.92 16.64 5.56
CA GLU A 24 3.86 16.77 4.10
C GLU A 24 4.96 15.99 3.40
N GLU A 25 6.12 15.88 4.03
CA GLU A 25 7.30 15.18 3.51
C GLU A 25 7.15 13.66 3.52
N ILE A 26 6.23 13.12 4.32
CA ILE A 26 5.96 11.68 4.36
C ILE A 26 4.96 11.35 3.27
N ASP A 27 5.39 10.60 2.27
CA ASP A 27 4.55 10.22 1.14
C ASP A 27 3.89 8.86 1.34
N ILE A 28 4.54 7.96 2.08
CA ILE A 28 4.22 6.54 2.12
C ILE A 28 4.24 6.04 3.56
N ILE A 29 3.22 5.25 3.94
CA ILE A 29 3.18 4.52 5.21
C ILE A 29 3.39 3.04 4.93
N GLN A 30 4.41 2.46 5.53
CA GLN A 30 4.64 1.02 5.54
C GLN A 30 4.12 0.42 6.84
N TRP A 31 2.98 -0.25 6.78
CA TRP A 31 2.39 -0.90 7.94
C TRP A 31 3.02 -2.27 8.20
N VAL A 32 3.50 -2.49 9.43
CA VAL A 32 4.06 -3.77 9.87
C VAL A 32 3.32 -4.21 11.13
N PRO A 33 2.46 -5.24 11.08
CA PRO A 33 1.69 -5.66 12.25
C PRO A 33 2.53 -6.30 13.37
N GLY A 34 3.80 -6.62 13.11
CA GLY A 34 4.66 -7.35 14.04
C GLY A 34 4.46 -8.86 13.96
N ALA A 35 4.64 -9.57 15.08
CA ALA A 35 4.53 -11.03 15.16
C ALA A 35 3.25 -11.50 15.90
N GLY A 36 2.95 -12.80 15.78
CA GLY A 36 1.88 -13.45 16.54
C GLY A 36 0.49 -13.11 16.02
N GLU A 37 -0.47 -12.87 16.93
CA GLU A 37 -1.88 -12.69 16.57
C GLU A 37 -2.14 -11.47 15.69
N ALA A 38 -1.29 -10.44 15.77
CA ALA A 38 -1.42 -9.25 14.93
C ALA A 38 -1.24 -9.57 13.43
N GLN A 39 -0.44 -10.58 13.06
CA GLN A 39 -0.27 -11.00 11.66
C GLN A 39 -1.53 -11.63 11.09
N LYS A 40 -2.37 -12.22 11.94
CA LYS A 40 -3.61 -12.90 11.53
C LYS A 40 -4.82 -11.96 11.49
N LYS A 41 -4.68 -10.74 12.01
CA LYS A 41 -5.75 -9.75 12.00
C LYS A 41 -5.95 -9.18 10.60
N ASP A 42 -7.21 -8.87 10.31
CA ASP A 42 -7.55 -8.08 9.13
C ASP A 42 -7.26 -6.60 9.39
N TRP A 43 -6.39 -6.02 8.56
CA TRP A 43 -5.99 -4.61 8.60
C TRP A 43 -6.60 -3.79 7.46
N SER A 44 -7.58 -4.32 6.71
CA SER A 44 -8.21 -3.64 5.57
C SER A 44 -8.74 -2.25 5.92
N THR A 45 -9.30 -2.09 7.14
CA THR A 45 -9.77 -0.77 7.62
C THR A 45 -8.62 0.23 7.83
N LEU A 46 -7.47 -0.23 8.30
CA LEU A 46 -6.29 0.61 8.48
C LEU A 46 -5.74 1.07 7.13
N TYR A 47 -5.64 0.16 6.17
CA TYR A 47 -5.17 0.48 4.81
C TYR A 47 -6.08 1.47 4.10
N LYS A 48 -7.41 1.32 4.24
CA LYS A 48 -8.37 2.29 3.73
C LYS A 48 -8.19 3.66 4.38
N LYS A 49 -7.97 3.72 5.68
CA LYS A 49 -7.70 4.98 6.39
C LYS A 49 -6.41 5.66 5.90
N ILE A 50 -5.35 4.91 5.63
CA ILE A 50 -4.10 5.46 5.08
C ILE A 50 -4.36 6.09 3.70
N ASP A 51 -5.14 5.42 2.85
CA ASP A 51 -5.55 5.95 1.54
C ASP A 51 -6.40 7.23 1.66
N GLU A 52 -7.39 7.24 2.54
CA GLU A 52 -8.25 8.40 2.81
C GLU A 52 -7.46 9.61 3.34
N LEU A 53 -6.33 9.37 4.02
CA LEU A 53 -5.39 10.40 4.47
C LEU A 53 -4.42 10.86 3.35
N GLY A 54 -4.58 10.36 2.13
CA GLY A 54 -3.81 10.76 0.96
C GLY A 54 -2.39 10.19 0.91
N LYS A 55 -2.07 9.19 1.74
CA LYS A 55 -0.74 8.59 1.78
C LYS A 55 -0.65 7.32 0.94
N GLY A 56 0.55 7.08 0.43
CA GLY A 56 0.93 5.85 -0.23
C GLY A 56 1.10 4.69 0.75
N GLN A 57 1.22 3.48 0.21
CA GLN A 57 1.35 2.25 1.01
C GLN A 57 2.40 1.33 0.40
N ILE A 58 3.21 0.71 1.25
CA ILE A 58 4.10 -0.42 0.89
C ILE A 58 3.58 -1.69 1.56
N ARG A 59 3.25 -2.72 0.78
CA ARG A 59 2.79 -4.03 1.30
C ARG A 59 2.95 -5.14 0.26
N GLY A 60 2.96 -6.39 0.71
CA GLY A 60 2.96 -7.55 -0.19
C GLY A 60 1.55 -8.06 -0.47
N GLU A 61 1.18 -8.25 -1.74
CA GLU A 61 -0.15 -8.71 -2.16
C GLU A 61 -0.09 -9.56 -3.44
N SER A 62 -1.13 -10.37 -3.71
CA SER A 62 -1.25 -11.10 -4.97
C SER A 62 -1.57 -10.15 -6.13
N SER A 63 -1.24 -10.55 -7.37
CA SER A 63 -1.50 -9.71 -8.55
C SER A 63 -2.99 -9.38 -8.73
N GLU A 64 -3.89 -10.31 -8.41
CA GLU A 64 -5.34 -10.09 -8.45
C GLU A 64 -5.78 -9.08 -7.40
N LYS A 65 -5.24 -9.18 -6.17
CA LYS A 65 -5.56 -8.24 -5.09
C LYS A 65 -5.03 -6.85 -5.40
N ILE A 66 -3.84 -6.75 -6.00
CA ILE A 66 -3.27 -5.47 -6.43
C ILE A 66 -4.19 -4.77 -7.42
N LYS A 67 -4.72 -5.48 -8.43
CA LYS A 67 -5.67 -4.90 -9.39
C LYS A 67 -6.92 -4.34 -8.71
N GLN A 68 -7.48 -5.08 -7.75
CA GLN A 68 -8.63 -4.61 -6.97
C GLN A 68 -8.29 -3.34 -6.18
N LEU A 69 -7.16 -3.35 -5.45
CA LEU A 69 -6.73 -2.21 -4.65
C LEU A 69 -6.42 -0.98 -5.53
N TRP A 70 -5.86 -1.19 -6.71
CA TRP A 70 -5.58 -0.12 -7.68
C TRP A 70 -6.85 0.58 -8.16
N GLN A 71 -7.95 -0.14 -8.28
CA GLN A 71 -9.26 0.42 -8.62
C GLN A 71 -9.96 1.07 -7.42
N GLU A 72 -9.77 0.52 -6.22
CA GLU A 72 -10.46 0.96 -5.00
C GLU A 72 -9.84 2.22 -4.36
N TYR A 73 -8.51 2.31 -4.36
CA TYR A 73 -7.77 3.34 -3.65
C TYR A 73 -7.57 4.59 -4.50
N ASN A 74 -7.49 5.76 -3.85
CA ASN A 74 -7.31 7.05 -4.50
C ASN A 74 -5.83 7.41 -4.64
N SER A 75 -5.01 7.00 -3.67
CA SER A 75 -3.57 7.16 -3.71
C SER A 75 -2.98 6.35 -4.85
N ARG A 76 -2.17 7.00 -5.70
CA ARG A 76 -1.39 6.34 -6.74
C ARG A 76 0.03 5.99 -6.30
N LYS A 77 0.33 6.22 -5.02
CA LYS A 77 1.62 5.90 -4.39
C LYS A 77 1.57 4.51 -3.72
N LEU A 78 1.08 3.51 -4.46
CA LEU A 78 1.00 2.13 -3.98
C LEU A 78 2.20 1.33 -4.50
N PHE A 79 2.94 0.75 -3.57
CA PHE A 79 4.11 -0.07 -3.83
C PHE A 79 3.83 -1.48 -3.35
N PHE A 80 3.77 -2.41 -4.29
CA PHE A 80 3.50 -3.80 -4.00
C PHE A 80 4.77 -4.64 -4.11
N GLY A 81 5.19 -5.21 -2.99
CA GLY A 81 6.29 -6.18 -2.95
C GLY A 81 5.80 -7.61 -3.14
N ASN A 82 6.70 -8.53 -3.51
CA ASN A 82 6.43 -9.97 -3.48
C ASN A 82 5.22 -10.44 -4.32
N THR A 83 5.09 -9.89 -5.53
CA THR A 83 4.09 -10.35 -6.51
C THR A 83 4.41 -11.76 -6.97
N THR A 84 3.39 -12.59 -7.23
CA THR A 84 3.54 -13.93 -7.82
C THR A 84 3.94 -13.93 -9.30
N ILE A 85 4.35 -12.77 -9.83
CA ILE A 85 4.76 -12.59 -11.22
C ILE A 85 6.15 -13.20 -11.39
N THR A 86 6.24 -14.24 -12.22
CA THR A 86 7.47 -15.05 -12.36
C THR A 86 8.17 -14.85 -13.70
N SER A 87 7.55 -14.12 -14.64
CA SER A 87 8.13 -13.83 -15.95
C SER A 87 8.06 -12.36 -16.32
N ARG A 88 9.02 -11.91 -17.15
CA ARG A 88 9.04 -10.55 -17.70
C ARG A 88 7.77 -10.22 -18.47
N LYS A 89 7.28 -11.15 -19.30
CA LYS A 89 6.07 -10.96 -20.11
C LYS A 89 4.85 -10.73 -19.22
N GLU A 90 4.70 -11.54 -18.17
CA GLU A 90 3.61 -11.40 -17.21
C GLU A 90 3.69 -10.06 -16.46
N ALA A 91 4.89 -9.58 -16.14
CA ALA A 91 5.08 -8.24 -15.57
C ALA A 91 4.67 -7.13 -16.53
N GLU A 92 5.06 -7.23 -17.81
CA GLU A 92 4.70 -6.25 -18.85
C GLU A 92 3.18 -6.21 -19.08
N ASP A 93 2.54 -7.37 -19.26
CA ASP A 93 1.08 -7.49 -19.43
C ASP A 93 0.32 -6.91 -18.21
N PHE A 94 0.84 -7.15 -17.00
CA PHE A 94 0.28 -6.62 -15.76
C PHE A 94 0.38 -5.10 -15.67
N LEU A 95 1.54 -4.53 -16.02
CA LEU A 95 1.74 -3.08 -16.03
C LEU A 95 0.82 -2.39 -17.05
N GLU A 96 0.69 -2.93 -18.25
CA GLU A 96 -0.23 -2.40 -19.27
C GLU A 96 -1.69 -2.36 -18.78
N GLU A 97 -2.11 -3.37 -18.02
CA GLU A 97 -3.47 -3.42 -17.48
C GLU A 97 -3.72 -2.33 -16.42
N LEU A 98 -2.73 -2.09 -15.54
CA LEU A 98 -2.79 -1.02 -14.55
C LEU A 98 -2.79 0.37 -15.21
N GLU A 99 -2.00 0.56 -16.28
CA GLU A 99 -1.94 1.81 -17.04
C GLU A 99 -3.23 2.12 -17.81
N LYS A 100 -3.90 1.09 -18.35
CA LYS A 100 -5.21 1.27 -19.00
C LYS A 100 -6.25 1.85 -18.04
N HIS A 101 -6.20 1.46 -16.76
CA HIS A 101 -7.12 1.95 -15.73
C HIS A 101 -6.78 3.36 -15.21
N LEU A 102 -5.57 3.85 -15.45
CA LEU A 102 -5.21 5.25 -15.13
C LEU A 102 -5.79 6.25 -16.14
N ASN A 103 -6.06 5.81 -17.36
CA ASN A 103 -6.45 6.65 -18.50
C ASN A 103 -7.95 6.56 -18.85
N SER A 104 -8.74 5.82 -18.05
CA SER A 104 -10.20 5.67 -18.20
C SER A 104 -10.95 6.53 -17.19
#